data_AF-A0A0S4LCQ5-F1
#
_entry.id   AF-A0A0S4LCQ5-F1
#
_cell.length_a   1.000
_cell.length_b   1.000
_cell.length_c   1.000
_cell.angle_alpha   90.00
_cell.angle_beta   90.00
_cell.angle_gamma   90.00
#
_symmetry.space_group_name_H-M   'P 1'
#
loop_
_entity.id
_entity.type
_entity.pdbx_description
1 polymer ?
#
loop_
_entity_poly.entity_id
_entity_poly.type
_entity_poly.pdbx_seq_one_letter_code
_entity_poly.pdbx_strand_id
1 'polypeptide(L)'
;MKPMLPLQHSSRGHRTRRRSSWVPRAILLGLFAATLSIPTIGLCASTGSPVPLFVETPSGIPPAIDQAFPPAQLSKQWVRRHHTMGLNPAALEAMKLSRKESKQDISLNLFDAGTRTLELDEPEIHRNKAKVWRGRVRGDQDSDVTLSVRGKKMAGTIVSGQRLYKIEPTEDNRHRLVEIDDDAMRPDHHPLVVPDDGTPAEPPAPEPKLKHSETTATTESVTTAAATTTNTIVDLMVVYTTTARIKQGGLSAMNALIAMSVDLANQAYQNSQIAMRLRLVRTAEVAYTETGNMNTDLVRLRSTSDGFMDQVHTLRDQYKADLVTLIVDNGGAYCGIAYVMANGPRASFASYAFSVTDRDCISNNTLTHELGHNMGDAHDRESGGTGVYPYSYGYRDPIGKFRTIMAYPCPTVSCPRVKYFSNPKILINGRPAGIDYAINPSKSADNARSMNEVRNVIAAWRASTTTSAATAPSRLRDVRPDSRDDLDDDADDDSDDDMDDNAPNKPRKDAPGTSRGKSPAPTP
;
A
#
# COMPACT_ATOMS: atom_id res chain seq x y z
N MET A 1 15.61 -74.53 3.49
CA MET A 1 15.02 -75.55 2.58
C MET A 1 14.75 -74.90 1.23
N LYS A 2 15.38 -75.41 0.17
CA LYS A 2 15.01 -75.23 -1.26
C LYS A 2 13.75 -76.05 -1.56
N PRO A 3 12.95 -75.73 -2.60
CA PRO A 3 13.23 -76.04 -4.03
C PRO A 3 12.90 -74.85 -4.98
N MET A 4 13.47 -74.59 -6.17
CA MET A 4 13.79 -75.33 -7.41
C MET A 4 12.57 -75.87 -8.23
N LEU A 5 12.13 -75.05 -9.23
CA LEU A 5 11.87 -75.25 -10.71
C LEU A 5 11.77 -76.69 -11.29
N PRO A 6 11.35 -76.98 -12.57
CA PRO A 6 11.23 -76.16 -13.83
C PRO A 6 9.99 -76.53 -14.74
N LEU A 7 9.72 -75.95 -15.94
CA LEU A 7 10.21 -76.33 -17.31
C LEU A 7 9.43 -75.50 -18.40
N GLN A 8 10.09 -74.79 -19.34
CA GLN A 8 10.35 -75.07 -20.81
C GLN A 8 9.29 -74.49 -21.79
N HIS A 9 9.55 -74.06 -23.04
CA HIS A 9 10.70 -74.04 -23.98
C HIS A 9 10.40 -73.03 -25.14
N SER A 10 11.34 -72.27 -25.74
CA SER A 10 12.05 -72.53 -27.03
C SER A 10 12.22 -71.16 -27.77
N SER A 11 13.11 -70.86 -28.73
CA SER A 11 14.54 -71.11 -29.05
C SER A 11 14.87 -70.28 -30.34
N ARG A 12 16.18 -70.10 -30.63
CA ARG A 12 16.84 -69.58 -31.87
C ARG A 12 16.86 -68.05 -32.08
N GLY A 13 17.95 -67.38 -32.49
CA GLY A 13 19.29 -67.82 -32.90
C GLY A 13 19.82 -67.06 -34.13
N HIS A 14 20.85 -66.23 -33.94
CA HIS A 14 21.97 -65.88 -34.85
C HIS A 14 21.85 -64.93 -36.08
N ARG A 15 22.77 -63.94 -36.07
CA ARG A 15 23.88 -63.66 -37.05
C ARG A 15 23.89 -62.32 -37.80
N THR A 16 25.12 -61.81 -37.89
CA THR A 16 25.65 -60.58 -38.49
C THR A 16 26.09 -60.79 -39.97
N ARG A 17 25.93 -59.77 -40.85
CA ARG A 17 26.95 -59.26 -41.81
C ARG A 17 26.41 -58.26 -42.87
N ARG A 18 27.15 -57.13 -43.00
CA ARG A 18 27.60 -56.35 -44.20
C ARG A 18 27.02 -56.62 -45.60
N ARG A 19 26.74 -55.53 -46.36
CA ARG A 19 27.39 -55.03 -47.62
C ARG A 19 26.65 -53.77 -48.14
N SER A 20 27.32 -52.61 -48.31
CA SER A 20 27.78 -51.96 -49.57
C SER A 20 26.78 -52.04 -50.73
N SER A 21 26.42 -50.99 -51.49
CA SER A 21 27.22 -49.95 -52.19
C SER A 21 26.23 -49.16 -53.10
N TRP A 22 26.36 -47.85 -53.37
CA TRP A 22 26.91 -47.31 -54.63
C TRP A 22 26.87 -45.76 -54.62
N VAL A 23 27.86 -45.15 -55.27
CA VAL A 23 28.01 -43.71 -55.57
C VAL A 23 27.69 -43.51 -57.05
N PRO A 24 27.26 -42.31 -57.49
CA PRO A 24 28.10 -41.59 -58.45
C PRO A 24 28.30 -40.10 -58.11
N ARG A 25 29.49 -39.63 -58.47
CA ARG A 25 29.96 -38.24 -58.39
C ARG A 25 29.37 -37.41 -59.54
N ALA A 26 29.05 -36.15 -59.28
CA ALA A 26 29.11 -35.07 -60.25
C ALA A 26 29.87 -33.90 -59.62
N ILE A 27 30.93 -33.46 -60.31
CA ILE A 27 31.78 -32.32 -59.98
C ILE A 27 31.20 -31.10 -60.71
N LEU A 28 31.05 -29.96 -60.04
CA LEU A 28 31.14 -28.66 -60.71
C LEU A 28 31.74 -27.60 -59.77
N LEU A 29 32.75 -26.92 -60.33
CA LEU A 29 33.54 -25.80 -59.79
C LEU A 29 32.68 -24.60 -59.38
N GLY A 30 33.11 -23.85 -58.36
CA GLY A 30 32.58 -22.52 -58.07
C GLY A 30 33.31 -21.77 -56.95
N LEU A 31 34.36 -21.04 -57.34
CA LEU A 31 35.00 -19.86 -56.72
C LEU A 31 34.88 -19.61 -55.20
N PHE A 32 36.05 -19.59 -54.55
CA PHE A 32 36.31 -18.92 -53.28
C PHE A 32 36.03 -17.40 -53.39
N ALA A 33 35.05 -16.91 -52.64
CA ALA A 33 34.96 -15.51 -52.26
C ALA A 33 35.23 -15.42 -50.75
N ALA A 34 36.41 -14.92 -50.38
CA ALA A 34 36.73 -14.57 -49.01
C ALA A 34 35.96 -13.29 -48.62
N THR A 35 34.75 -13.45 -48.09
CA THR A 35 34.05 -12.34 -47.44
C THR A 35 34.58 -12.21 -46.02
N LEU A 36 35.42 -11.20 -45.78
CA LEU A 36 35.67 -10.69 -44.43
C LEU A 36 34.33 -10.30 -43.80
N SER A 37 33.80 -11.17 -42.94
CA SER A 37 32.69 -10.82 -42.07
C SER A 37 33.28 -9.98 -40.94
N ILE A 38 33.22 -8.66 -41.09
CA ILE A 38 33.45 -7.72 -40.01
C ILE A 38 32.42 -8.07 -38.92
N PRO A 39 32.80 -8.32 -37.66
CA PRO A 39 31.82 -8.47 -36.61
C PRO A 39 31.07 -7.15 -36.52
N THR A 40 29.79 -7.16 -36.91
CA THR A 40 28.87 -6.10 -36.51
C THR A 40 28.81 -6.12 -35.00
N ILE A 41 29.64 -5.30 -34.38
CA ILE A 41 29.44 -4.81 -33.03
C ILE A 41 28.05 -4.19 -33.10
N GLY A 42 27.05 -4.92 -32.62
CA GLY A 42 25.77 -4.33 -32.32
C GLY A 42 26.08 -3.17 -31.40
N LEU A 43 25.86 -1.94 -31.87
CA LEU A 43 25.74 -0.79 -31.00
C LEU A 43 24.61 -1.16 -30.03
N CYS A 44 24.98 -1.65 -28.84
CA CYS A 44 24.14 -1.48 -27.67
C CYS A 44 23.89 0.03 -27.63
N ALA A 45 22.68 0.46 -28.01
CA ALA A 45 22.26 1.81 -27.75
C ALA A 45 22.49 2.01 -26.25
N SER A 46 23.45 2.88 -25.89
CA SER A 46 23.65 3.22 -24.50
C SER A 46 22.34 3.83 -24.05
N THR A 47 21.60 3.13 -23.20
CA THR A 47 20.57 3.77 -22.39
C THR A 47 21.29 4.92 -21.71
N GLY A 48 20.82 6.16 -21.93
CA GLY A 48 21.40 7.32 -21.26
C GLY A 48 21.49 7.06 -19.75
N SER A 49 22.47 7.67 -19.08
CA SER A 49 22.64 7.51 -17.63
C SER A 49 21.30 7.71 -16.91
N PRO A 50 20.92 6.82 -15.97
CA PRO A 50 19.67 6.96 -15.23
C PRO A 50 19.56 8.35 -14.60
N VAL A 51 18.38 8.95 -14.67
CA VAL A 51 18.09 10.24 -14.03
C VAL A 51 17.95 10.01 -12.53
N PRO A 52 18.73 10.68 -11.68
CA PRO A 52 18.56 10.59 -10.23
C PRO A 52 17.19 11.13 -9.83
N LEU A 53 16.42 10.36 -9.06
CA LEU A 53 15.13 10.76 -8.49
C LEU A 53 15.26 12.02 -7.63
N PHE A 54 16.38 12.12 -6.93
CA PHE A 54 16.75 13.28 -6.15
C PHE A 54 18.14 13.77 -6.51
N VAL A 55 18.35 15.06 -6.29
CA VAL A 55 19.63 15.73 -6.38
C VAL A 55 20.10 16.10 -4.98
N GLU A 56 21.41 16.07 -4.76
CA GLU A 56 21.99 16.66 -3.55
C GLU A 56 21.73 18.16 -3.57
N THR A 57 20.98 18.64 -2.59
CA THR A 57 20.92 20.06 -2.27
C THR A 57 22.12 20.37 -1.38
N PRO A 58 22.96 21.37 -1.71
CA PRO A 58 24.02 21.80 -0.80
C PRO A 58 23.39 22.06 0.57
N SER A 59 23.83 21.35 1.61
CA SER A 59 23.56 21.81 2.95
C SER A 59 24.24 23.17 3.04
N GLY A 60 23.48 24.25 3.27
CA GLY A 60 24.06 25.57 3.59
C GLY A 60 24.89 25.56 4.89
N ILE A 61 25.12 24.39 5.46
CA ILE A 61 25.80 24.12 6.72
C ILE A 61 27.17 23.53 6.37
N PRO A 62 28.28 24.21 6.70
CA PRO A 62 29.62 23.66 6.57
C PRO A 62 29.71 22.28 7.24
N PRO A 63 30.41 21.29 6.65
CA PRO A 63 30.49 19.92 7.18
C PRO A 63 30.95 19.84 8.65
N ALA A 64 31.79 20.77 9.09
CA ALA A 64 32.24 20.88 10.48
C ALA A 64 31.14 21.35 11.46
N ILE A 65 30.17 22.14 10.96
CA ILE A 65 29.01 22.61 11.73
C ILE A 65 27.91 21.53 11.71
N ASP A 66 27.74 20.81 10.59
CA ASP A 66 26.83 19.66 10.48
C ASP A 66 27.20 18.52 11.44
N GLN A 67 28.51 18.33 11.69
CA GLN A 67 29.02 17.41 12.71
C GLN A 67 28.95 17.94 14.16
N ALA A 68 28.77 19.26 14.34
CA ALA A 68 28.73 19.93 15.65
C ALA A 68 27.30 20.17 16.15
N PHE A 69 26.31 20.14 15.26
CA PHE A 69 24.92 19.96 15.67
C PHE A 69 24.76 18.54 16.22
N PRO A 70 24.09 18.32 17.37
CA PRO A 70 23.58 16.99 17.65
C PRO A 70 22.76 16.58 16.42
N PRO A 71 22.95 15.37 15.86
CA PRO A 71 22.33 14.99 14.60
C PRO A 71 20.86 15.33 14.70
N ALA A 72 20.38 16.22 13.82
CA ALA A 72 19.03 16.75 13.84
C ALA A 72 18.05 15.57 13.78
N GLN A 73 17.68 15.10 14.97
CA GLN A 73 16.80 13.97 15.23
C GLN A 73 17.11 12.65 14.50
N LEU A 74 18.05 11.88 15.07
CA LEU A 74 17.72 10.47 15.41
C LEU A 74 16.68 10.44 16.58
N SER A 75 15.64 11.29 16.58
CA SER A 75 14.71 11.40 17.72
C SER A 75 13.79 10.21 17.87
N LYS A 76 13.63 9.46 16.78
CA LYS A 76 12.80 8.29 16.69
C LYS A 76 13.71 7.08 16.68
N GLN A 77 13.52 6.20 17.65
CA GLN A 77 14.32 4.99 17.84
C GLN A 77 14.37 4.07 16.60
N TRP A 78 13.38 4.18 15.70
CA TRP A 78 13.30 3.41 14.47
C TRP A 78 14.02 4.03 13.26
N VAL A 79 14.70 5.17 13.42
CA VAL A 79 15.50 5.76 12.33
C VAL A 79 16.91 5.21 12.42
N ARG A 80 17.33 4.37 11.46
CA ARG A 80 18.72 3.88 11.40
C ARG A 80 19.65 4.98 10.89
N ARG A 81 19.21 5.68 9.86
CA ARG A 81 19.92 6.79 9.21
C ARG A 81 18.98 7.53 8.27
N HIS A 82 19.35 8.74 7.93
CA HIS A 82 18.63 9.54 6.96
C HIS A 82 19.57 10.50 6.23
N HIS A 83 19.12 11.04 5.11
CA HIS A 83 19.73 12.21 4.47
C HIS A 83 18.67 13.03 3.75
N THR A 84 18.92 14.33 3.64
CA THR A 84 18.02 15.30 3.03
C THR A 84 18.43 15.53 1.58
N MET A 85 17.44 15.69 0.70
CA MET A 85 17.60 15.69 -0.74
C MET A 85 16.53 16.55 -1.41
N GLY A 86 16.84 17.11 -2.59
CA GLY A 86 15.87 17.86 -3.40
C GLY A 86 15.26 16.97 -4.48
N LEU A 87 13.95 17.02 -4.66
CA LEU A 87 13.28 16.27 -5.74
C LEU A 87 13.76 16.77 -7.10
N ASN A 88 14.20 15.87 -7.97
CA ASN A 88 14.67 16.22 -9.30
C ASN A 88 13.48 16.43 -10.26
N PRO A 89 13.23 17.64 -10.78
CA PRO A 89 12.12 17.86 -11.71
C PRO A 89 12.25 17.03 -12.99
N ALA A 90 13.46 16.79 -13.48
CA ALA A 90 13.70 15.96 -14.66
C ALA A 90 13.31 14.50 -14.41
N ALA A 91 13.47 14.00 -13.19
CA ALA A 91 13.00 12.66 -12.83
C ALA A 91 11.47 12.59 -12.86
N LEU A 92 10.80 13.62 -12.34
CA LEU A 92 9.34 13.66 -12.33
C LEU A 92 8.76 13.73 -13.75
N GLU A 93 9.38 14.48 -14.67
CA GLU A 93 8.99 14.49 -16.07
C GLU A 93 9.24 13.13 -16.74
N ALA A 94 10.41 12.51 -16.50
CA ALA A 94 10.72 11.19 -17.02
C ALA A 94 9.74 10.10 -16.50
N MET A 95 9.28 10.22 -15.25
CA MET A 95 8.28 9.32 -14.64
C MET A 95 6.86 9.49 -15.21
N LYS A 96 6.53 10.64 -15.81
CA LYS A 96 5.21 10.89 -16.42
C LYS A 96 5.07 10.25 -17.80
N LEU A 97 6.18 10.08 -18.52
CA LEU A 97 6.18 9.49 -19.85
C LEU A 97 5.97 7.98 -19.75
N SER A 98 5.18 7.39 -20.66
CA SER A 98 5.00 5.94 -20.64
C SER A 98 6.35 5.24 -20.86
N ARG A 99 6.56 4.05 -20.29
CA ARG A 99 7.77 3.24 -20.52
C ARG A 99 8.03 2.92 -22.00
N LYS A 100 6.98 2.96 -22.83
CA LYS A 100 7.09 2.80 -24.29
C LYS A 100 7.66 4.04 -24.98
N GLU A 101 7.43 5.22 -24.42
CA GLU A 101 7.85 6.52 -24.96
C GLU A 101 9.16 7.02 -24.33
N SER A 102 9.40 6.72 -23.05
CA SER A 102 10.60 7.05 -22.32
C SER A 102 11.46 5.82 -22.06
N LYS A 103 12.67 5.82 -22.62
CA LYS A 103 13.75 4.87 -22.29
C LYS A 103 14.60 5.35 -21.10
N GLN A 104 14.14 6.36 -20.36
CA GLN A 104 14.94 6.99 -19.33
C GLN A 104 14.73 6.27 -18.01
N ASP A 105 15.80 5.66 -17.51
CA ASP A 105 15.82 4.98 -16.23
C ASP A 105 15.83 6.01 -15.09
N ILE A 106 15.14 5.71 -13.99
CA ILE A 106 15.17 6.50 -12.76
C ILE A 106 16.09 5.82 -11.76
N SER A 107 16.89 6.58 -11.02
CA SER A 107 17.79 6.01 -10.01
C SER A 107 17.70 6.67 -8.64
N LEU A 108 18.02 5.93 -7.58
CA LEU A 108 18.03 6.40 -6.20
C LEU A 108 19.23 5.81 -5.47
N ASN A 109 19.97 6.63 -4.73
CA ASN A 109 21.03 6.14 -3.84
C ASN A 109 20.42 5.67 -2.51
N LEU A 110 20.63 4.41 -2.16
CA LEU A 110 20.14 3.79 -0.92
C LEU A 110 21.28 3.64 0.10
N PHE A 111 21.99 4.74 0.38
CA PHE A 111 23.14 4.78 1.28
C PHE A 111 24.23 3.75 0.89
N ASP A 112 24.64 2.86 1.81
CA ASP A 112 25.68 1.84 1.55
C ASP A 112 25.25 0.81 0.50
N ALA A 113 23.94 0.64 0.26
CA ALA A 113 23.52 -0.19 -0.86
C ALA A 113 23.94 0.46 -2.19
N GLY A 114 24.16 1.77 -2.24
CA GLY A 114 24.57 2.52 -3.41
C GLY A 114 23.40 2.85 -4.33
N THR A 115 23.72 3.32 -5.53
CA THR A 115 22.72 3.71 -6.53
C THR A 115 21.98 2.49 -7.07
N ARG A 116 20.65 2.57 -7.08
CA ARG A 116 19.73 1.56 -7.60
C ARG A 116 18.89 2.16 -8.71
N THR A 117 18.64 1.38 -9.75
CA THR A 117 17.70 1.75 -10.81
C THR A 117 16.30 1.28 -10.44
N LEU A 118 15.32 2.16 -10.54
CA LEU A 118 13.92 1.88 -10.24
C LEU A 118 13.21 1.49 -11.54
N GLU A 119 12.47 0.40 -11.47
CA GLU A 119 11.58 -0.06 -12.50
C GLU A 119 10.14 0.22 -12.11
N LEU A 120 9.64 1.38 -12.51
CA LEU A 120 8.30 1.86 -12.20
C LEU A 120 7.29 1.51 -13.30
N ASP A 121 6.07 1.22 -12.90
CA ASP A 121 4.89 1.05 -13.74
C ASP A 121 4.25 2.42 -14.05
N GLU A 122 3.20 2.41 -14.88
CA GLU A 122 2.40 3.63 -15.13
C GLU A 122 1.74 4.12 -13.83
N PRO A 123 1.67 5.45 -13.63
CA PRO A 123 1.08 5.99 -12.42
C PRO A 123 -0.43 5.81 -12.39
N GLU A 124 -0.93 5.47 -11.20
CA GLU A 124 -2.35 5.59 -10.90
C GLU A 124 -2.67 6.98 -10.37
N ILE A 125 -3.78 7.57 -10.83
CA ILE A 125 -4.26 8.88 -10.38
C ILE A 125 -5.44 8.68 -9.43
N HIS A 126 -5.30 9.18 -8.21
CA HIS A 126 -6.36 9.14 -7.19
C HIS A 126 -7.30 10.34 -7.27
N ARG A 127 -8.48 10.22 -6.66
CA ARG A 127 -9.47 11.31 -6.56
C ARG A 127 -8.91 12.56 -5.88
N ASN A 128 -8.02 12.37 -4.90
CA ASN A 128 -7.30 13.46 -4.27
C ASN A 128 -6.11 13.96 -5.12
N LYS A 129 -6.19 13.84 -6.45
CA LYS A 129 -5.24 14.27 -7.51
C LYS A 129 -3.77 13.84 -7.29
N ALA A 130 -3.47 12.96 -6.34
CA ALA A 130 -2.14 12.40 -6.16
C ALA A 130 -1.88 11.32 -7.21
N LYS A 131 -0.63 11.22 -7.66
CA LYS A 131 -0.16 10.20 -8.61
C LYS A 131 0.71 9.20 -7.88
N VAL A 132 0.44 7.92 -8.06
CA VAL A 132 1.19 6.84 -7.39
C VAL A 132 1.83 5.93 -8.42
N TRP A 133 3.15 5.81 -8.36
CA TRP A 133 3.94 4.85 -9.12
C TRP A 133 4.26 3.65 -8.23
N ARG A 134 4.06 2.46 -8.78
CA ARG A 134 4.46 1.20 -8.17
C ARG A 134 5.57 0.57 -9.00
N GLY A 135 6.38 -0.31 -8.41
CA GLY A 135 7.48 -0.91 -9.14
C GLY A 135 8.44 -1.70 -8.27
N ARG A 136 9.64 -1.92 -8.80
CA ARG A 136 10.72 -2.66 -8.15
C ARG A 136 12.07 -1.98 -8.35
N VAL A 137 13.06 -2.43 -7.61
CA VAL A 137 14.47 -2.17 -7.89
C VAL A 137 14.95 -3.18 -8.94
N ARG A 138 15.58 -2.68 -10.01
CA ARG A 138 16.11 -3.52 -11.09
C ARG A 138 17.06 -4.59 -10.54
N GLY A 139 16.80 -5.85 -10.88
CA GLY A 139 17.60 -6.99 -10.47
C GLY A 139 17.31 -7.52 -9.06
N ASP A 140 16.37 -6.92 -8.33
CA ASP A 140 15.92 -7.38 -7.01
C ASP A 140 14.43 -7.76 -7.11
N GLN A 141 14.13 -9.05 -7.32
CA GLN A 141 12.75 -9.51 -7.54
C GLN A 141 11.86 -9.43 -6.30
N ASP A 142 12.48 -9.45 -5.12
CA ASP A 142 11.80 -9.37 -3.83
C ASP A 142 11.63 -7.91 -3.36
N SER A 143 12.14 -6.94 -4.14
CA SER A 143 11.95 -5.52 -3.86
C SER A 143 10.54 -5.03 -4.21
N ASP A 144 10.18 -3.93 -3.57
CA ASP A 144 8.94 -3.20 -3.82
C ASP A 144 9.23 -1.70 -3.73
N VAL A 145 8.67 -0.93 -4.65
CA VAL A 145 8.76 0.52 -4.69
C VAL A 145 7.35 1.07 -4.82
N THR A 146 6.98 2.01 -3.94
CA THR A 146 5.73 2.78 -4.05
C THR A 146 6.08 4.26 -3.84
N LEU A 147 5.84 5.10 -4.84
CA LEU A 147 6.11 6.54 -4.79
C LEU A 147 4.83 7.30 -5.07
N SER A 148 4.45 8.23 -4.21
CA SER A 148 3.26 9.05 -4.35
C SER A 148 3.62 10.52 -4.40
N VAL A 149 3.09 11.25 -5.38
CA VAL A 149 3.38 12.68 -5.59
C VAL A 149 2.08 13.48 -5.69
N ARG A 150 2.05 14.61 -5.00
CA ARG A 150 1.05 15.68 -5.17
C ARG A 150 1.77 17.02 -5.12
N GLY A 151 1.62 17.84 -6.16
CA GLY A 151 2.42 19.06 -6.33
C GLY A 151 3.93 18.74 -6.31
N LYS A 152 4.69 19.48 -5.50
CA LYS A 152 6.14 19.27 -5.28
C LYS A 152 6.46 18.32 -4.13
N LYS A 153 5.46 17.72 -3.48
CA LYS A 153 5.62 16.85 -2.30
C LYS A 153 5.54 15.38 -2.71
N MET A 154 6.43 14.57 -2.14
CA MET A 154 6.52 13.13 -2.40
C MET A 154 6.55 12.37 -1.09
N ALA A 155 5.76 11.31 -1.00
CA ALA A 155 5.89 10.26 0.00
C ALA A 155 6.26 8.95 -0.71
N GLY A 156 7.05 8.09 -0.09
CA GLY A 156 7.41 6.83 -0.73
C GLY A 156 7.89 5.75 0.23
N THR A 157 7.79 4.50 -0.22
CA THR A 157 8.40 3.34 0.41
C THR A 157 9.24 2.58 -0.59
N ILE A 158 10.41 2.12 -0.16
CA ILE A 158 11.25 1.20 -0.92
C ILE A 158 11.61 0.05 0.00
N VAL A 159 11.33 -1.18 -0.41
CA VAL A 159 11.83 -2.38 0.24
C VAL A 159 12.88 -2.98 -0.68
N SER A 160 14.10 -3.17 -0.18
CA SER A 160 15.17 -3.86 -0.91
C SER A 160 16.12 -4.52 0.08
N GLY A 161 16.48 -5.78 -0.18
CA GLY A 161 17.36 -6.55 0.72
C GLY A 161 16.87 -6.62 2.17
N GLN A 162 15.55 -6.80 2.38
CA GLN A 162 14.88 -6.80 3.70
C GLN A 162 14.98 -5.49 4.49
N ARG A 163 15.45 -4.40 3.87
CA ARG A 163 15.44 -3.06 4.46
C ARG A 163 14.25 -2.26 3.96
N LEU A 164 13.62 -1.53 4.87
CA LEU A 164 12.56 -0.58 4.56
C LEU A 164 13.14 0.82 4.53
N TYR A 165 12.92 1.52 3.43
CA TYR A 165 13.23 2.94 3.28
C TYR A 165 11.94 3.73 3.12
N LYS A 166 11.88 4.88 3.77
CA LYS A 166 10.78 5.85 3.68
C LYS A 166 11.30 7.13 3.04
N ILE A 167 10.57 7.64 2.06
CA ILE A 167 10.71 9.02 1.56
C ILE A 167 9.59 9.83 2.20
N GLU A 168 9.94 10.95 2.81
CA GLU A 168 8.98 11.91 3.34
C GLU A 168 9.39 13.33 2.98
N PRO A 169 8.43 14.24 2.77
CA PRO A 169 8.74 15.63 2.52
C PRO A 169 9.16 16.31 3.83
N THR A 170 9.96 17.36 3.68
CA THR A 170 10.35 18.27 4.75
C THR A 170 10.01 19.72 4.37
N GLU A 171 10.48 20.67 5.16
CA GLU A 171 10.46 22.10 4.86
C GLU A 171 11.20 22.42 3.54
N ASP A 172 10.92 23.59 2.97
CA ASP A 172 11.59 24.17 1.79
C ASP A 172 11.58 23.29 0.53
N ASN A 173 10.51 22.51 0.33
CA ASN A 173 10.39 21.59 -0.81
C ASN A 173 11.50 20.53 -0.92
N ARG A 174 12.18 20.25 0.20
CA ARG A 174 13.10 19.14 0.34
C ARG A 174 12.37 17.87 0.78
N HIS A 175 13.09 16.75 0.69
CA HIS A 175 12.66 15.44 1.12
C HIS A 175 13.75 14.78 1.95
N ARG A 176 13.35 13.81 2.76
CA ARG A 176 14.23 12.98 3.53
C ARG A 176 14.04 11.52 3.12
N LEU A 177 15.13 10.87 2.71
CA LEU A 177 15.18 9.42 2.64
C LEU A 177 15.65 8.90 4.00
N VAL A 178 14.88 7.97 4.56
CA VAL A 178 15.09 7.39 5.89
C VAL A 178 15.19 5.89 5.75
N GLU A 179 16.23 5.27 6.30
CA GLU A 179 16.26 3.82 6.51
C GLU A 179 15.62 3.50 7.87
N ILE A 180 14.59 2.66 7.85
CA ILE A 180 13.75 2.33 9.00
C ILE A 180 14.22 1.02 9.64
N ASP A 181 14.32 1.04 10.97
CA ASP A 181 14.40 -0.16 11.80
C ASP A 181 12.97 -0.60 12.19
N ASP A 182 12.39 -1.52 11.42
CA ASP A 182 11.04 -2.06 11.67
C ASP A 182 10.92 -2.63 13.09
N ASP A 183 11.94 -3.33 13.58
CA ASP A 183 11.92 -3.97 14.90
C ASP A 183 11.91 -2.94 16.06
N ALA A 184 12.32 -1.69 15.80
CA ALA A 184 12.29 -0.60 16.77
C ALA A 184 11.06 0.32 16.61
N MET A 185 10.19 0.08 15.62
CA MET A 185 8.95 0.85 15.50
C MET A 185 8.02 0.56 16.69
N ARG A 186 7.19 1.53 17.03
CA ARG A 186 6.10 1.31 18.00
C ARG A 186 5.20 0.17 17.50
N PRO A 187 4.65 -0.65 18.40
CA PRO A 187 3.72 -1.69 17.98
C PRO A 187 2.38 -1.09 17.57
N ASP A 188 1.64 -1.81 16.74
CA ASP A 188 0.20 -1.59 16.56
C ASP A 188 -0.53 -2.08 17.83
N HIS A 189 -1.57 -1.39 18.29
CA HIS A 189 -2.29 -1.75 19.52
C HIS A 189 -3.18 -2.97 19.28
N HIS A 190 -3.43 -3.80 20.31
CA HIS A 190 -4.50 -4.80 20.25
C HIS A 190 -5.84 -4.18 19.85
N PRO A 191 -6.58 -4.76 18.90
CA PRO A 191 -7.84 -4.19 18.46
C PRO A 191 -8.90 -4.28 19.55
N LEU A 192 -9.85 -3.36 19.50
CA LEU A 192 -11.03 -3.40 20.37
C LEU A 192 -12.06 -4.37 19.80
N VAL A 193 -12.27 -5.48 20.51
CA VAL A 193 -13.28 -6.48 20.14
C VAL A 193 -14.66 -5.89 20.32
N VAL A 194 -15.45 -5.88 19.24
CA VAL A 194 -16.85 -5.49 19.30
C VAL A 194 -17.67 -6.68 19.78
N PRO A 195 -18.47 -6.54 20.86
CA PRO A 195 -19.34 -7.60 21.34
C PRO A 195 -20.24 -8.13 20.22
N ASP A 196 -20.47 -9.44 20.22
CA ASP A 196 -21.46 -10.04 19.34
C ASP A 196 -22.86 -9.63 19.80
N ASP A 197 -23.63 -9.05 18.88
CA ASP A 197 -25.02 -8.64 19.11
C ASP A 197 -26.01 -9.74 18.69
N GLY A 198 -25.52 -10.90 18.26
CA GLY A 198 -26.34 -12.03 17.85
C GLY A 198 -27.00 -11.83 16.48
N THR A 199 -26.51 -10.89 15.67
CA THR A 199 -27.01 -10.64 14.31
C THR A 199 -26.00 -11.07 13.25
N PRO A 200 -25.99 -12.36 12.83
CA PRO A 200 -25.16 -12.78 11.69
C PRO A 200 -25.50 -11.95 10.45
N ALA A 201 -24.50 -11.60 9.64
CA ALA A 201 -24.77 -11.18 8.28
C ALA A 201 -25.50 -12.33 7.57
N GLU A 202 -26.60 -12.02 6.89
CA GLU A 202 -27.15 -12.95 5.91
C GLU A 202 -26.02 -13.25 4.91
N PRO A 203 -25.64 -14.53 4.71
CA PRO A 203 -24.55 -14.84 3.80
C PRO A 203 -24.87 -14.25 2.44
N PRO A 204 -23.94 -13.51 1.80
CA PRO A 204 -24.12 -13.21 0.39
C PRO A 204 -24.35 -14.54 -0.34
N ALA A 205 -25.26 -14.53 -1.33
CA ALA A 205 -25.55 -15.70 -2.14
C ALA A 205 -24.22 -16.37 -2.53
N PRO A 206 -24.10 -17.71 -2.39
CA PRO A 206 -22.83 -18.39 -2.65
C PRO A 206 -22.32 -17.98 -4.02
N GLU A 207 -21.05 -17.60 -4.10
CA GLU A 207 -20.40 -17.40 -5.40
C GLU A 207 -20.69 -18.64 -6.25
N PRO A 208 -21.04 -18.47 -7.54
CA PRO A 208 -21.34 -19.60 -8.39
C PRO A 208 -20.16 -20.56 -8.29
N LYS A 209 -20.41 -21.75 -7.71
CA LYS A 209 -19.43 -22.82 -7.67
C LYS A 209 -19.01 -23.03 -9.12
N LEU A 210 -17.77 -22.67 -9.45
CA LEU A 210 -17.14 -23.13 -10.68
C LEU A 210 -17.15 -24.65 -10.58
N LYS A 211 -18.16 -25.26 -11.19
CA LYS A 211 -18.23 -26.69 -11.38
C LYS A 211 -16.99 -27.03 -12.18
N HIS A 212 -15.99 -27.60 -11.53
CA HIS A 212 -15.02 -28.43 -12.23
C HIS A 212 -15.84 -29.60 -12.78
N SER A 213 -16.28 -29.45 -14.02
CA SER A 213 -16.85 -30.55 -14.76
C SER A 213 -15.68 -31.46 -15.10
N GLU A 214 -15.52 -32.54 -14.33
CA GLU A 214 -14.82 -33.72 -14.81
C GLU A 214 -15.60 -34.24 -16.01
N THR A 215 -15.22 -33.80 -17.21
CA THR A 215 -15.62 -34.46 -18.45
C THR A 215 -14.38 -34.66 -19.31
N THR A 216 -14.13 -35.93 -19.57
CA THR A 216 -13.11 -36.54 -20.42
C THR A 216 -12.87 -35.77 -21.73
N ALA A 217 -11.60 -35.71 -22.12
CA ALA A 217 -11.08 -35.05 -23.30
C ALA A 217 -11.85 -35.33 -24.60
N THR A 218 -12.20 -34.26 -25.30
CA THR A 218 -12.28 -34.22 -26.78
C THR A 218 -11.84 -32.84 -27.26
N THR A 219 -10.92 -32.87 -28.22
CA THR A 219 -10.19 -31.76 -28.81
C THR A 219 -11.09 -30.90 -29.70
N GLU A 220 -11.44 -29.68 -29.29
CA GLU A 220 -11.71 -28.57 -30.22
C GLU A 220 -11.33 -27.23 -29.59
N SER A 221 -10.60 -26.43 -30.35
CA SER A 221 -10.11 -25.11 -29.97
C SER A 221 -11.26 -24.10 -29.85
N VAL A 222 -11.47 -23.59 -28.65
CA VAL A 222 -12.22 -22.35 -28.42
C VAL A 222 -11.37 -21.46 -27.51
N THR A 223 -11.07 -20.26 -28.00
CA THR A 223 -10.42 -19.17 -27.28
C THR A 223 -11.07 -18.96 -25.92
N THR A 224 -10.35 -19.33 -24.85
CA THR A 224 -10.74 -19.06 -23.47
C THR A 224 -10.69 -17.55 -23.23
N ALA A 225 -11.85 -16.90 -23.30
CA ALA A 225 -12.06 -15.62 -22.65
C ALA A 225 -11.78 -15.80 -21.15
N ALA A 226 -10.78 -15.10 -20.64
CA ALA A 226 -10.46 -15.06 -19.22
C ALA A 226 -11.71 -14.64 -18.44
N ALA A 227 -12.12 -15.46 -17.47
CA ALA A 227 -13.08 -15.05 -16.47
C ALA A 227 -12.46 -13.92 -15.64
N THR A 228 -12.85 -12.68 -15.94
CA THR A 228 -12.54 -11.50 -15.13
C THR A 228 -13.29 -11.61 -13.81
N THR A 229 -12.62 -12.13 -12.77
CA THR A 229 -13.06 -11.87 -11.40
C THR A 229 -12.90 -10.37 -11.15
N THR A 230 -13.97 -9.61 -11.25
CA THR A 230 -13.96 -8.19 -10.89
C THR A 230 -13.68 -8.07 -9.40
N ASN A 231 -12.60 -7.37 -9.03
CA ASN A 231 -12.30 -7.11 -7.62
C ASN A 231 -13.50 -6.43 -6.94
N THR A 232 -13.87 -6.90 -5.74
CA THR A 232 -14.86 -6.21 -4.91
C THR A 232 -14.31 -4.85 -4.49
N ILE A 233 -15.03 -3.79 -4.79
CA ILE A 233 -14.63 -2.43 -4.40
C ILE A 233 -15.12 -2.16 -2.97
N VAL A 234 -14.21 -1.73 -2.10
CA VAL A 234 -14.54 -1.26 -0.75
C VAL A 234 -14.20 0.23 -0.67
N ASP A 235 -15.17 1.03 -0.28
CA ASP A 235 -15.03 2.49 -0.26
C ASP A 235 -14.41 2.96 1.05
N LEU A 236 -13.28 3.67 0.94
CA LEU A 236 -12.52 4.20 2.07
C LEU A 236 -12.58 5.72 2.11
N MET A 237 -12.94 6.26 3.27
CA MET A 237 -12.70 7.65 3.61
C MET A 237 -11.52 7.76 4.57
N VAL A 238 -10.62 8.69 4.29
CA VAL A 238 -9.47 8.99 5.16
C VAL A 238 -9.63 10.40 5.70
N VAL A 239 -9.71 10.53 7.02
CA VAL A 239 -9.70 11.82 7.70
C VAL A 239 -8.35 12.04 8.39
N TYR A 240 -7.95 13.28 8.59
CA TYR A 240 -6.67 13.61 9.22
C TYR A 240 -6.76 14.88 10.05
N THR A 241 -5.96 14.98 11.10
CA THR A 241 -5.92 16.17 11.96
C THR A 241 -5.08 17.30 11.33
N THR A 242 -5.29 18.52 11.79
CA THR A 242 -4.44 19.67 11.43
C THR A 242 -2.98 19.45 11.82
N THR A 243 -2.71 18.87 12.99
CA THR A 243 -1.36 18.53 13.44
C THR A 243 -0.69 17.55 12.48
N ALA A 244 -1.39 16.47 12.10
CA ALA A 244 -0.88 15.51 11.14
C ALA A 244 -0.56 16.16 9.79
N ARG A 245 -1.43 17.04 9.27
CA ARG A 245 -1.18 17.78 8.01
C ARG A 245 0.08 18.64 8.10
N ILE A 246 0.19 19.46 9.16
CA ILE A 246 1.34 20.37 9.35
C ILE A 246 2.63 19.55 9.46
N LYS A 247 2.63 18.51 10.30
CA LYS A 247 3.81 17.67 10.55
C LYS A 247 4.21 16.80 9.37
N GLN A 248 3.25 16.47 8.50
CA GLN A 248 3.53 15.80 7.24
C GLN A 248 4.11 16.75 6.18
N GLY A 249 4.06 18.07 6.36
CA GLY A 249 4.57 19.04 5.38
C GLY A 249 3.51 19.67 4.47
N GLY A 250 2.27 19.78 4.95
CA GLY A 250 1.18 20.49 4.29
C GLY A 250 0.18 19.58 3.58
N LEU A 251 -0.81 20.20 2.91
CA LEU A 251 -1.94 19.49 2.29
C LEU A 251 -1.49 18.53 1.19
N SER A 252 -0.62 19.00 0.29
CA SER A 252 -0.07 18.17 -0.78
C SER A 252 0.70 16.96 -0.23
N ALA A 253 1.50 17.15 0.82
CA ALA A 253 2.24 16.07 1.45
C ALA A 253 1.32 15.04 2.14
N MET A 254 0.26 15.51 2.81
CA MET A 254 -0.74 14.64 3.43
C MET A 254 -1.50 13.83 2.37
N ASN A 255 -1.93 14.47 1.29
CA ASN A 255 -2.61 13.79 0.19
C ASN A 255 -1.73 12.74 -0.51
N ALA A 256 -0.43 13.04 -0.67
CA ALA A 256 0.53 12.07 -1.18
C ALA A 256 0.66 10.86 -0.23
N LEU A 257 0.75 11.09 1.09
CA LEU A 257 0.82 10.02 2.09
C LEU A 257 -0.44 9.14 2.08
N ILE A 258 -1.62 9.76 1.98
CA ILE A 258 -2.90 9.05 1.93
C ILE A 258 -3.03 8.20 0.66
N ALA A 259 -2.68 8.75 -0.51
CA ALA A 259 -2.74 7.97 -1.75
C ALA A 259 -1.74 6.79 -1.71
N MET A 260 -0.54 7.03 -1.16
CA MET A 260 0.44 5.96 -0.93
C MET A 260 -0.13 4.85 -0.04
N SER A 261 -0.78 5.19 1.09
CA SER A 261 -1.31 4.18 2.00
C SER A 261 -2.40 3.30 1.37
N VAL A 262 -3.26 3.90 0.53
CA VAL A 262 -4.27 3.17 -0.25
C VAL A 262 -3.62 2.21 -1.25
N ASP A 263 -2.55 2.63 -1.94
CA ASP A 263 -1.80 1.75 -2.83
C ASP A 263 -1.03 0.65 -2.09
N LEU A 264 -0.48 0.92 -0.91
CA LEU A 264 0.15 -0.10 -0.06
C LEU A 264 -0.87 -1.20 0.29
N ALA A 265 -2.09 -0.82 0.71
CA ALA A 265 -3.16 -1.76 1.00
C ALA A 265 -3.61 -2.53 -0.25
N ASN A 266 -3.85 -1.83 -1.36
CA ASN A 266 -4.25 -2.46 -2.63
C ASN A 266 -3.20 -3.44 -3.16
N GLN A 267 -1.92 -3.10 -3.03
CA GLN A 267 -0.84 -4.00 -3.40
C GLN A 267 -0.79 -5.21 -2.47
N ALA A 268 -1.01 -5.04 -1.17
CA ALA A 268 -1.10 -6.15 -0.23
C ALA A 268 -2.23 -7.13 -0.58
N TYR A 269 -3.41 -6.62 -0.97
CA TYR A 269 -4.52 -7.47 -1.42
C TYR A 269 -4.15 -8.27 -2.67
N GLN A 270 -3.58 -7.60 -3.68
CA GLN A 270 -3.13 -8.24 -4.92
C GLN A 270 -2.07 -9.31 -4.65
N ASN A 271 -1.03 -8.96 -3.88
CA ASN A 271 0.05 -9.84 -3.46
C ASN A 271 -0.46 -11.10 -2.75
N SER A 272 -1.56 -10.97 -2.00
CA SER A 272 -2.12 -12.04 -1.17
C SER A 272 -3.26 -12.79 -1.84
N GLN A 273 -3.57 -12.51 -3.12
CA GLN A 273 -4.70 -13.09 -3.85
C GLN A 273 -6.07 -12.81 -3.19
N ILE A 274 -6.24 -11.61 -2.64
CA ILE A 274 -7.52 -11.12 -2.13
C ILE A 274 -8.20 -10.34 -3.24
N ALA A 275 -9.38 -10.78 -3.69
CA ALA A 275 -10.12 -10.15 -4.79
C ALA A 275 -10.91 -8.92 -4.31
N MET A 276 -10.19 -7.97 -3.71
CA MET A 276 -10.72 -6.74 -3.17
C MET A 276 -9.81 -5.58 -3.56
N ARG A 277 -10.40 -4.39 -3.71
CA ARG A 277 -9.68 -3.15 -3.96
C ARG A 277 -10.33 -2.01 -3.18
N LEU A 278 -9.51 -1.26 -2.46
CA LEU A 278 -9.92 0.00 -1.85
C LEU A 278 -10.03 1.09 -2.91
N ARG A 279 -11.11 1.84 -2.82
CA ARG A 279 -11.31 3.09 -3.54
C ARG A 279 -11.38 4.24 -2.54
N LEU A 280 -10.45 5.18 -2.66
CA LEU A 280 -10.48 6.40 -1.85
C LEU A 280 -11.64 7.29 -2.33
N VAL A 281 -12.71 7.39 -1.54
CA VAL A 281 -13.90 8.17 -1.90
C VAL A 281 -13.84 9.60 -1.40
N ARG A 282 -13.16 9.84 -0.27
CA ARG A 282 -12.98 11.17 0.31
C ARG A 282 -11.74 11.26 1.18
N THR A 283 -11.08 12.41 1.12
CA THR A 283 -10.12 12.89 2.12
C THR A 283 -10.68 14.13 2.80
N ALA A 284 -10.52 14.27 4.12
CA ALA A 284 -10.96 15.47 4.82
C ALA A 284 -10.10 15.79 6.05
N GLU A 285 -9.75 17.07 6.22
CA GLU A 285 -9.20 17.56 7.48
C GLU A 285 -10.30 17.66 8.53
N VAL A 286 -10.01 17.23 9.76
CA VAL A 286 -10.90 17.38 10.90
C VAL A 286 -10.25 18.27 11.95
N ALA A 287 -11.03 19.23 12.45
CA ALA A 287 -10.64 20.08 13.57
C ALA A 287 -10.69 19.27 14.87
N TYR A 288 -9.64 18.49 15.11
CA TYR A 288 -9.52 17.59 16.25
C TYR A 288 -8.13 17.70 16.89
N THR A 289 -8.11 17.87 18.22
CA THR A 289 -6.88 17.82 19.01
C THR A 289 -6.62 16.40 19.45
N GLU A 290 -5.54 15.82 18.93
CA GLU A 290 -5.07 14.48 19.27
C GLU A 290 -4.80 14.34 20.76
N THR A 291 -5.26 13.25 21.38
CA THR A 291 -5.12 13.08 22.83
C THR A 291 -3.78 12.48 23.24
N GLY A 292 -3.02 11.92 22.29
CA GLY A 292 -1.90 11.03 22.60
C GLY A 292 -2.34 9.66 23.13
N ASN A 293 -3.65 9.36 23.08
CA ASN A 293 -4.21 8.07 23.44
C ASN A 293 -5.16 7.60 22.34
N MET A 294 -4.68 6.66 21.53
CA MET A 294 -5.43 6.15 20.38
C MET A 294 -6.77 5.48 20.75
N ASN A 295 -6.92 4.91 21.94
CA ASN A 295 -8.21 4.36 22.37
C ASN A 295 -9.27 5.47 22.48
N THR A 296 -8.89 6.60 23.08
CA THR A 296 -9.76 7.76 23.21
C THR A 296 -10.08 8.36 21.83
N ASP A 297 -9.06 8.50 20.98
CA ASP A 297 -9.23 9.07 19.63
C ASP A 297 -10.13 8.16 18.76
N LEU A 298 -10.00 6.84 18.85
CA LEU A 298 -10.84 5.87 18.14
C LEU A 298 -12.29 5.91 18.63
N VAL A 299 -12.52 5.99 19.95
CA VAL A 299 -13.88 6.08 20.52
C VAL A 299 -14.57 7.37 20.08
N ARG A 300 -13.85 8.49 20.06
CA ARG A 300 -14.36 9.78 19.58
C ARG A 300 -14.65 9.76 18.09
N LEU A 301 -13.76 9.18 17.28
CA LEU A 301 -13.98 9.03 15.84
C LEU A 301 -15.24 8.20 15.52
N ARG A 302 -15.55 7.19 16.34
CA ARG A 302 -16.70 6.30 16.14
C ARG A 302 -18.01 6.88 16.65
N SER A 303 -17.97 7.74 17.66
CA SER A 303 -19.15 8.27 18.34
C SER A 303 -19.80 9.36 17.48
N THR A 304 -21.14 9.34 17.40
CA THR A 304 -21.88 10.17 16.43
C THR A 304 -22.34 11.53 16.97
N SER A 305 -22.19 11.75 18.27
CA SER A 305 -22.80 12.90 18.96
C SER A 305 -22.12 13.21 20.30
N ASP A 306 -20.82 12.97 20.41
CA ASP A 306 -20.05 13.25 21.62
C ASP A 306 -19.35 14.62 21.59
N GLY A 307 -19.58 15.38 20.52
CA GLY A 307 -18.98 16.69 20.29
C GLY A 307 -17.59 16.63 19.65
N PHE A 308 -17.09 15.45 19.30
CA PHE A 308 -15.80 15.27 18.64
C PHE A 308 -15.99 14.64 17.27
N MET A 309 -15.54 15.34 16.22
CA MET A 309 -15.53 14.80 14.85
C MET A 309 -16.89 14.31 14.33
N ASP A 310 -18.02 14.72 14.93
CA ASP A 310 -19.37 14.30 14.53
C ASP A 310 -19.62 14.50 13.01
N GLN A 311 -19.00 15.54 12.41
CA GLN A 311 -19.06 15.81 10.97
C GLN A 311 -18.52 14.66 10.09
N VAL A 312 -17.65 13.79 10.63
CA VAL A 312 -17.12 12.61 9.95
C VAL A 312 -18.25 11.65 9.57
N HIS A 313 -19.29 11.52 10.39
CA HIS A 313 -20.42 10.64 10.08
C HIS A 313 -21.26 11.19 8.92
N THR A 314 -21.50 12.50 8.88
CA THR A 314 -22.15 13.16 7.73
C THR A 314 -21.36 12.93 6.44
N LEU A 315 -20.04 13.10 6.48
CA LEU A 315 -19.16 12.83 5.33
C LEU A 315 -19.18 11.35 4.93
N ARG A 316 -19.12 10.44 5.91
CA ARG A 316 -19.18 8.99 5.66
C ARG A 316 -20.46 8.61 4.91
N ASP A 317 -21.59 9.16 5.32
CA ASP A 317 -22.89 8.88 4.70
C ASP A 317 -23.06 9.60 3.35
N GLN A 318 -22.49 10.79 3.17
CA GLN A 318 -22.49 11.53 1.91
C GLN A 318 -21.66 10.81 0.83
N TYR A 319 -20.46 10.35 1.18
CA TYR A 319 -19.52 9.71 0.24
C TYR A 319 -19.62 8.19 0.22
N LYS A 320 -20.56 7.60 0.97
CA LYS A 320 -20.83 6.16 1.06
C LYS A 320 -19.60 5.33 1.42
N ALA A 321 -18.80 5.80 2.38
CA ALA A 321 -17.58 5.12 2.79
C ALA A 321 -17.88 3.92 3.71
N ASP A 322 -17.55 2.72 3.25
CA ASP A 322 -17.64 1.48 4.04
C ASP A 322 -16.70 1.52 5.24
N LEU A 323 -15.49 2.06 5.05
CA LEU A 323 -14.44 2.18 6.06
C LEU A 323 -14.05 3.64 6.28
N VAL A 324 -13.68 3.97 7.52
CA VAL A 324 -13.13 5.29 7.87
C VAL A 324 -11.87 5.14 8.72
N THR A 325 -10.79 5.81 8.33
CA THR A 325 -9.58 5.86 9.13
C THR A 325 -9.18 7.31 9.42
N LEU A 326 -8.78 7.58 10.66
CA LEU A 326 -8.16 8.84 11.08
C LEU A 326 -6.64 8.72 11.06
N ILE A 327 -5.96 9.70 10.47
CA ILE A 327 -4.51 9.86 10.57
C ILE A 327 -4.17 10.94 11.61
N VAL A 328 -3.31 10.58 12.55
CA VAL A 328 -2.79 11.46 13.62
C VAL A 328 -1.26 11.57 13.57
N ASP A 329 -0.68 12.58 14.20
CA ASP A 329 0.77 12.67 14.47
C ASP A 329 1.14 12.16 15.87
N ASN A 330 0.27 12.34 16.86
CA ASN A 330 0.47 11.92 18.24
C ASN A 330 -0.36 10.67 18.58
N GLY A 331 0.15 9.51 18.17
CA GLY A 331 -0.39 8.20 18.56
C GLY A 331 -0.02 7.72 19.98
N GLY A 332 0.76 8.50 20.73
CA GLY A 332 1.35 8.04 21.99
C GLY A 332 2.28 6.83 21.78
N ALA A 333 2.00 5.73 22.50
CA ALA A 333 2.85 4.54 22.48
C ALA A 333 2.64 3.60 21.29
N TYR A 334 1.63 3.84 20.44
CA TYR A 334 1.21 2.90 19.41
C TYR A 334 1.28 3.49 18.01
N CYS A 335 1.36 2.61 17.01
CA CYS A 335 1.31 2.98 15.60
C CYS A 335 -0.12 3.03 15.05
N GLY A 336 -1.04 2.24 15.59
CA GLY A 336 -2.42 2.20 15.15
C GLY A 336 -3.34 1.46 16.13
N ILE A 337 -4.64 1.64 15.94
CA ILE A 337 -5.68 0.88 16.61
C ILE A 337 -6.96 0.85 15.76
N ALA A 338 -7.72 -0.23 15.87
CA ALA A 338 -9.01 -0.39 15.23
C ALA A 338 -10.00 -1.18 16.09
N TYR A 339 -11.27 -1.11 15.71
CA TYR A 339 -12.23 -2.14 16.09
C TYR A 339 -12.05 -3.38 15.21
N VAL A 340 -12.29 -4.57 15.78
CA VAL A 340 -12.23 -5.84 15.04
C VAL A 340 -13.59 -6.52 14.93
N MET A 341 -13.95 -6.92 13.70
CA MET A 341 -15.14 -7.74 13.43
C MET A 341 -14.83 -9.19 13.82
N ALA A 342 -15.10 -9.56 15.07
CA ALA A 342 -14.86 -10.90 15.59
C ALA A 342 -16.14 -11.74 15.67
N ASN A 343 -15.98 -13.07 15.64
CA ASN A 343 -17.07 -14.04 15.83
C ASN A 343 -18.13 -14.02 14.71
N GLY A 344 -17.69 -14.08 13.46
CA GLY A 344 -18.56 -14.19 12.29
C GLY A 344 -18.85 -12.87 11.59
N PRO A 345 -19.10 -12.91 10.26
CA PRO A 345 -19.39 -11.71 9.51
C PRO A 345 -20.74 -11.12 9.94
N ARG A 346 -20.80 -9.80 10.11
CA ARG A 346 -22.07 -9.12 10.44
C ARG A 346 -22.17 -7.72 9.83
N ALA A 347 -23.35 -7.43 9.28
CA ALA A 347 -23.64 -6.10 8.74
C ALA A 347 -23.69 -5.03 9.84
N SER A 348 -24.07 -5.41 11.07
CA SER A 348 -24.12 -4.50 12.22
C SER A 348 -22.76 -3.94 12.61
N PHE A 349 -21.65 -4.57 12.21
CA PHE A 349 -20.30 -4.07 12.44
C PHE A 349 -20.02 -2.74 11.72
N ALA A 350 -20.84 -2.34 10.73
CA ALA A 350 -20.66 -1.09 10.00
C ALA A 350 -20.47 0.14 10.92
N SER A 351 -21.18 0.19 12.06
CA SER A 351 -21.07 1.27 13.05
C SER A 351 -19.73 1.31 13.80
N TYR A 352 -18.91 0.27 13.67
CA TYR A 352 -17.59 0.14 14.27
C TYR A 352 -16.46 0.10 13.26
N ALA A 353 -16.73 0.22 11.96
CA ALA A 353 -15.71 0.12 10.90
C ALA A 353 -14.82 1.38 10.80
N PHE A 354 -14.08 1.60 11.88
CA PHE A 354 -13.24 2.76 12.15
C PHE A 354 -11.85 2.32 12.65
N SER A 355 -10.83 3.09 12.27
CA SER A 355 -9.45 2.93 12.72
C SER A 355 -8.74 4.27 12.93
N VAL A 356 -7.63 4.24 13.66
CA VAL A 356 -6.69 5.35 13.83
C VAL A 356 -5.29 4.86 13.48
N THR A 357 -4.53 5.66 12.75
CA THR A 357 -3.14 5.36 12.37
C THR A 357 -2.25 6.58 12.58
N ASP A 358 -1.08 6.36 13.15
CA ASP A 358 -0.03 7.35 13.23
C ASP A 358 0.67 7.52 11.88
N ARG A 359 0.82 8.76 11.42
CA ARG A 359 1.36 9.07 10.08
C ARG A 359 2.75 8.48 9.85
N ASP A 360 3.57 8.36 10.89
CA ASP A 360 4.94 7.84 10.76
C ASP A 360 4.99 6.34 10.53
N CYS A 361 3.92 5.64 10.90
CA CYS A 361 3.84 4.19 10.81
C CYS A 361 3.23 3.70 9.49
N ILE A 362 2.69 4.61 8.66
CA ILE A 362 2.08 4.28 7.37
C ILE A 362 3.06 3.55 6.44
N SER A 363 4.34 3.95 6.42
CA SER A 363 5.36 3.28 5.58
C SER A 363 5.59 1.81 5.96
N ASN A 364 5.20 1.42 7.18
CA ASN A 364 5.26 0.06 7.67
C ASN A 364 3.89 -0.65 7.64
N ASN A 365 3.02 -0.24 6.71
CA ASN A 365 1.70 -0.84 6.47
C ASN A 365 0.72 -0.79 7.66
N THR A 366 0.90 0.10 8.64
CA THR A 366 -0.03 0.17 9.78
C THR A 366 -1.46 0.49 9.36
N LEU A 367 -1.69 1.43 8.43
CA LEU A 367 -3.07 1.70 7.96
C LEU A 367 -3.70 0.42 7.36
N THR A 368 -2.95 -0.33 6.56
CA THR A 368 -3.40 -1.61 5.99
C THR A 368 -3.72 -2.64 7.09
N HIS A 369 -2.92 -2.67 8.15
CA HIS A 369 -3.12 -3.53 9.33
C HIS A 369 -4.42 -3.19 10.05
N GLU A 370 -4.65 -1.91 10.35
CA GLU A 370 -5.86 -1.48 11.04
C GLU A 370 -7.13 -1.71 10.22
N LEU A 371 -7.06 -1.53 8.89
CA LEU A 371 -8.16 -1.92 8.01
C LEU A 371 -8.40 -3.44 8.04
N GLY A 372 -7.34 -4.25 8.14
CA GLY A 372 -7.46 -5.71 8.33
C GLY A 372 -8.28 -6.07 9.56
N HIS A 373 -8.09 -5.37 10.68
CA HIS A 373 -8.95 -5.53 11.87
C HIS A 373 -10.42 -5.19 11.59
N ASN A 374 -10.70 -4.05 10.97
CA ASN A 374 -12.08 -3.73 10.60
C ASN A 374 -12.69 -4.80 9.68
N MET A 375 -11.88 -5.44 8.85
CA MET A 375 -12.27 -6.53 7.96
C MET A 375 -12.31 -7.91 8.65
N GLY A 376 -12.01 -7.98 9.95
CA GLY A 376 -12.18 -9.18 10.77
C GLY A 376 -10.93 -10.02 10.99
N ASP A 377 -9.76 -9.52 10.61
CA ASP A 377 -8.50 -10.21 10.89
C ASP A 377 -8.00 -9.90 12.31
N ALA A 378 -7.52 -10.94 12.99
CA ALA A 378 -6.77 -10.85 14.23
C ALA A 378 -5.27 -10.79 13.95
N HIS A 379 -4.46 -10.48 14.97
CA HIS A 379 -3.00 -10.65 14.83
C HIS A 379 -2.59 -12.12 14.63
N ASP A 380 -1.31 -12.44 14.80
CA ASP A 380 -0.84 -13.83 14.79
C ASP A 380 -1.44 -14.67 15.92
N ARG A 381 -1.44 -15.99 15.75
CA ARG A 381 -2.11 -16.94 16.65
C ARG A 381 -1.77 -16.80 18.12
N GLU A 382 -0.52 -16.46 18.43
CA GLU A 382 -0.08 -16.36 19.81
C GLU A 382 -0.46 -15.02 20.47
N SER A 383 -0.91 -14.02 19.69
CA SER A 383 -1.08 -12.65 20.19
C SER A 383 -2.35 -11.95 19.70
N GLY A 384 -3.10 -12.50 18.75
CA GLY A 384 -4.13 -11.76 17.99
C GLY A 384 -5.53 -11.73 18.56
N GLY A 385 -5.83 -12.53 19.59
CA GLY A 385 -7.20 -12.65 20.08
C GLY A 385 -8.09 -13.40 19.09
N THR A 386 -9.27 -12.83 18.76
CA THR A 386 -10.30 -13.51 17.97
C THR A 386 -10.61 -12.73 16.71
N GLY A 387 -10.53 -13.38 15.55
CA GLY A 387 -10.96 -12.84 14.27
C GLY A 387 -12.38 -13.25 13.89
N VAL A 388 -12.80 -12.90 12.68
CA VAL A 388 -14.14 -13.20 12.14
C VAL A 388 -14.35 -14.70 11.94
N TYR A 389 -13.33 -15.39 11.42
CA TYR A 389 -13.28 -16.85 11.30
C TYR A 389 -12.14 -17.46 12.10
N PRO A 390 -12.22 -18.78 12.41
CA PRO A 390 -11.17 -19.49 13.11
C PRO A 390 -9.79 -19.45 12.47
N TYR A 391 -9.60 -19.01 11.23
CA TYR A 391 -8.31 -18.94 10.52
C TYR A 391 -7.88 -17.50 10.16
N SER A 392 -8.60 -16.48 10.63
CA SER A 392 -8.38 -15.05 10.32
C SER A 392 -7.21 -14.46 11.10
N TYR A 393 -6.04 -15.07 11.00
CA TYR A 393 -4.86 -14.72 11.79
C TYR A 393 -3.69 -14.33 10.90
N GLY A 394 -2.90 -13.36 11.36
CA GLY A 394 -1.58 -13.09 10.82
C GLY A 394 -0.64 -14.30 10.96
N TYR A 395 0.44 -14.28 10.20
CA TYR A 395 1.47 -15.30 10.22
C TYR A 395 2.87 -14.70 10.36
N ARG A 396 3.74 -15.41 11.08
CA ARG A 396 5.16 -15.08 11.21
C ARG A 396 5.99 -16.33 10.99
N ASP A 397 7.11 -16.17 10.30
CA ASP A 397 8.07 -17.23 10.06
C ASP A 397 9.48 -16.77 10.46
N PRO A 398 9.93 -17.13 11.69
CA PRO A 398 11.29 -16.84 12.16
C PRO A 398 12.40 -17.41 11.27
N ILE A 399 12.16 -18.53 10.57
CA ILE A 399 13.14 -19.17 9.69
C ILE A 399 13.18 -18.43 8.35
N GLY A 400 12.01 -18.10 7.81
CA GLY A 400 11.85 -17.30 6.60
C GLY A 400 12.21 -15.82 6.76
N LYS A 401 12.37 -15.35 8.01
CA LYS A 401 12.63 -13.95 8.38
C LYS A 401 11.58 -13.00 7.81
N PHE A 402 10.30 -13.34 7.97
CA PHE A 402 9.21 -12.43 7.63
C PHE A 402 8.02 -12.56 8.58
N ARG A 403 7.22 -11.50 8.63
CA ARG A 403 5.87 -11.52 9.20
C ARG A 403 4.88 -10.86 8.26
N THR A 404 3.69 -11.43 8.14
CA THR A 404 2.59 -10.84 7.36
C THR A 404 2.05 -9.59 8.05
N ILE A 405 1.28 -8.77 7.34
CA ILE A 405 0.77 -7.47 7.80
C ILE A 405 0.14 -7.55 9.20
N MET A 406 -0.71 -8.56 9.44
CA MET A 406 -1.43 -8.69 10.71
C MET A 406 -0.57 -9.21 11.88
N ALA A 407 0.63 -9.74 11.65
CA ALA A 407 1.43 -10.36 12.71
C ALA A 407 2.32 -9.37 13.45
N TYR A 408 2.53 -9.59 14.76
CA TYR A 408 3.55 -8.88 15.53
C TYR A 408 4.97 -9.34 15.18
N PRO A 409 5.99 -8.53 15.54
CA PRO A 409 7.39 -8.93 15.41
C PRO A 409 7.70 -10.30 16.03
N CYS A 410 8.70 -10.98 15.47
CA CYS A 410 9.14 -12.26 16.00
C CYS A 410 9.89 -12.03 17.33
N PRO A 411 9.65 -12.83 18.38
CA PRO A 411 10.19 -12.53 19.71
C PRO A 411 11.72 -12.62 19.83
N THR A 412 12.37 -13.45 19.00
CA THR A 412 13.78 -13.83 19.17
C THR A 412 14.66 -13.53 17.96
N VAL A 413 14.07 -13.20 16.82
CA VAL A 413 14.79 -12.94 15.57
C VAL A 413 14.12 -11.79 14.85
N SER A 414 14.87 -11.04 14.05
CA SER A 414 14.28 -10.06 13.15
C SER A 414 13.43 -10.78 12.09
N CYS A 415 12.18 -10.34 11.93
CA CYS A 415 11.31 -10.80 10.85
C CYS A 415 10.50 -9.62 10.32
N PRO A 416 11.05 -8.88 9.34
CA PRO A 416 10.43 -7.67 8.84
C PRO A 416 9.00 -7.90 8.32
N ARG A 417 8.15 -6.89 8.50
CA ARG A 417 6.80 -6.90 7.95
C ARG A 417 6.84 -6.88 6.43
N VAL A 418 6.28 -7.91 5.82
CA VAL A 418 6.09 -7.99 4.37
C VAL A 418 4.72 -7.47 3.98
N LYS A 419 4.61 -6.94 2.75
CA LYS A 419 3.36 -6.42 2.19
C LYS A 419 2.44 -7.54 1.69
N TYR A 420 2.14 -8.47 2.59
CA TYR A 420 1.31 -9.66 2.36
C TYR A 420 0.46 -9.92 3.60
N PHE A 421 -0.81 -10.25 3.39
CA PHE A 421 -1.66 -10.93 4.36
C PHE A 421 -1.34 -12.43 4.34
N SER A 422 -1.67 -13.13 5.43
CA SER A 422 -1.38 -14.56 5.49
C SER A 422 -2.18 -15.34 4.44
N ASN A 423 -1.48 -16.21 3.72
CA ASN A 423 -2.05 -17.09 2.70
C ASN A 423 -1.15 -18.33 2.56
N PRO A 424 -1.63 -19.54 2.87
CA PRO A 424 -0.82 -20.76 2.80
C PRO A 424 -0.43 -21.18 1.37
N LYS A 425 -1.02 -20.56 0.33
CA LYS A 425 -0.77 -20.89 -1.08
C LYS A 425 0.35 -20.07 -1.74
N ILE A 426 0.81 -19.01 -1.08
CA ILE A 426 1.90 -18.17 -1.57
C ILE A 426 3.20 -18.50 -0.83
N LEU A 427 4.33 -18.29 -1.49
CA LEU A 427 5.66 -18.50 -0.91
C LEU A 427 6.39 -17.17 -0.75
N ILE A 428 7.00 -16.98 0.41
CA ILE A 428 7.92 -15.87 0.71
C ILE A 428 9.23 -16.51 1.16
N ASN A 429 10.33 -16.17 0.50
CA ASN A 429 11.64 -16.81 0.73
C ASN A 429 11.56 -18.36 0.65
N GLY A 430 10.73 -18.88 -0.25
CA GLY A 430 10.51 -20.32 -0.44
C GLY A 430 9.66 -21.01 0.63
N ARG A 431 9.02 -20.26 1.54
CA ARG A 431 8.22 -20.78 2.65
C ARG A 431 6.76 -20.29 2.57
N PRO A 432 5.76 -21.13 2.89
CA PRO A 432 4.36 -20.71 2.89
C PRO A 432 4.13 -19.49 3.77
N ALA A 433 3.39 -18.49 3.29
CA ALA A 433 3.06 -17.30 4.06
C ALA A 433 1.80 -17.49 4.93
N GLY A 434 1.58 -18.68 5.46
CA GLY A 434 0.39 -19.02 6.23
C GLY A 434 0.31 -20.51 6.52
N ILE A 435 -0.72 -20.90 7.27
CA ILE A 435 -1.01 -22.30 7.60
C ILE A 435 -2.47 -22.58 7.25
N ASP A 436 -2.70 -23.57 6.39
CA ASP A 436 -4.04 -23.96 5.96
C ASP A 436 -4.85 -24.55 7.13
N TYR A 437 -6.09 -24.10 7.27
CA TYR A 437 -7.03 -24.57 8.30
C TYR A 437 -7.27 -26.08 8.25
N ALA A 438 -7.37 -26.67 7.07
CA ALA A 438 -7.58 -28.11 6.92
C ALA A 438 -6.35 -28.93 7.35
N ILE A 439 -5.15 -28.35 7.29
CA ILE A 439 -3.90 -29.01 7.69
C ILE A 439 -3.68 -28.90 9.19
N ASN A 440 -3.84 -27.70 9.75
CA ASN A 440 -3.65 -27.47 11.19
C ASN A 440 -4.62 -26.40 11.72
N PRO A 441 -5.85 -26.81 12.11
CA PRO A 441 -6.86 -25.88 12.56
C PRO A 441 -6.41 -24.94 13.68
N SER A 442 -5.64 -25.45 14.66
CA SER A 442 -5.23 -24.69 15.85
C SER A 442 -4.10 -23.69 15.60
N LYS A 443 -3.33 -23.89 14.53
CA LYS A 443 -2.24 -23.00 14.12
C LYS A 443 -2.47 -22.28 12.80
N SER A 444 -3.65 -22.45 12.21
CA SER A 444 -3.98 -21.87 10.92
C SER A 444 -3.91 -20.35 10.91
N ALA A 445 -3.49 -19.81 9.78
CA ALA A 445 -3.33 -18.39 9.49
C ALA A 445 -3.55 -18.21 7.98
N ASP A 446 -4.73 -17.71 7.62
CA ASP A 446 -5.20 -17.53 6.24
C ASP A 446 -6.16 -16.32 6.17
N ASN A 447 -5.59 -15.13 6.40
CA ASN A 447 -6.29 -13.86 6.23
C ASN A 447 -6.82 -13.71 4.80
N ALA A 448 -6.09 -14.18 3.79
CA ALA A 448 -6.54 -14.07 2.41
C ALA A 448 -7.87 -14.79 2.17
N ARG A 449 -8.04 -15.99 2.70
CA ARG A 449 -9.35 -16.67 2.69
C ARG A 449 -10.39 -15.88 3.48
N SER A 450 -10.08 -15.47 4.71
CA SER A 450 -10.99 -14.70 5.58
C SER A 450 -11.56 -13.48 4.86
N MET A 451 -10.67 -12.63 4.33
CA MET A 451 -11.02 -11.39 3.65
C MET A 451 -11.81 -11.63 2.36
N ASN A 452 -11.49 -12.69 1.61
CA ASN A 452 -12.28 -13.07 0.44
C ASN A 452 -13.70 -13.53 0.79
N GLU A 453 -13.91 -14.17 1.94
CA GLU A 453 -15.23 -14.59 2.42
C GLU A 453 -16.07 -13.39 2.94
N VAL A 454 -15.44 -12.35 3.49
CA VAL A 454 -16.16 -11.17 4.04
C VAL A 454 -16.28 -9.97 3.09
N ARG A 455 -15.52 -9.93 1.99
CA ARG A 455 -15.42 -8.74 1.10
C ARG A 455 -16.76 -8.15 0.68
N ASN A 456 -17.75 -9.01 0.40
CA ASN A 456 -19.08 -8.57 -0.04
C ASN A 456 -19.93 -8.01 1.11
N VAL A 457 -19.71 -8.48 2.35
CA VAL A 457 -20.37 -7.92 3.54
C VAL A 457 -19.83 -6.52 3.82
N ILE A 458 -18.51 -6.35 3.72
CA ILE A 458 -17.84 -5.07 3.95
C ILE A 458 -18.28 -4.03 2.91
N ALA A 459 -18.23 -4.39 1.62
CA ALA A 459 -18.62 -3.51 0.51
C ALA A 459 -20.13 -3.15 0.50
N ALA A 460 -20.93 -3.80 1.34
CA ALA A 460 -22.36 -3.54 1.48
C ALA A 460 -22.69 -2.62 2.66
N TRP A 461 -21.71 -2.23 3.50
CA TRP A 461 -21.98 -1.42 4.70
C TRP A 461 -22.54 -0.03 4.41
N ARG A 462 -22.22 0.54 3.24
CA ARG A 462 -22.82 1.81 2.79
C ARG A 462 -23.44 1.75 1.39
N ALA A 463 -23.55 0.57 0.79
CA ALA A 463 -24.31 0.38 -0.44
C ALA A 463 -25.78 0.82 -0.25
N SER A 464 -26.34 1.54 -1.23
CA SER A 464 -27.74 1.92 -1.20
C SER A 464 -28.61 0.66 -1.23
N THR A 465 -29.54 0.54 -0.28
CA THR A 465 -30.70 -0.35 -0.41
C THR A 465 -31.61 0.21 -1.50
N THR A 466 -31.22 0.09 -2.76
CA THR A 466 -32.18 0.23 -3.85
C THR A 466 -33.02 -1.04 -3.86
N THR A 467 -34.09 -1.04 -3.07
CA THR A 467 -35.15 -2.04 -3.18
C THR A 467 -35.59 -2.08 -4.64
N SER A 468 -35.30 -3.19 -5.31
CA SER A 468 -35.81 -3.51 -6.63
C SER A 468 -37.34 -3.61 -6.54
N ALA A 469 -38.03 -2.52 -6.82
CA ALA A 469 -39.40 -2.55 -7.27
C ALA A 469 -39.39 -2.29 -8.78
N ALA A 470 -39.25 -3.36 -9.54
CA ALA A 470 -39.56 -3.37 -10.95
C ALA A 470 -41.03 -3.00 -11.14
N THR A 471 -41.32 -1.77 -11.57
CA THR A 471 -42.49 -1.49 -12.40
C THR A 471 -42.20 -0.28 -13.27
N ALA A 472 -42.10 -0.51 -14.57
CA ALA A 472 -42.29 0.50 -15.60
C ALA A 472 -43.08 -0.18 -16.74
N PRO A 473 -43.82 0.55 -17.61
CA PRO A 473 -44.07 1.99 -17.62
C PRO A 473 -45.53 2.39 -17.98
N SER A 474 -45.89 3.66 -17.79
CA SER A 474 -46.78 4.35 -18.76
C SER A 474 -46.52 5.86 -18.82
N ARG A 475 -45.92 6.26 -19.95
CA ARG A 475 -45.97 7.54 -20.70
C ARG A 475 -46.46 8.80 -19.96
N LEU A 476 -45.65 9.86 -19.98
CA LEU A 476 -46.02 11.16 -20.60
C LEU A 476 -44.83 12.14 -20.75
N ARG A 477 -44.62 12.58 -21.99
CA ARG A 477 -44.14 13.90 -22.50
C ARG A 477 -42.93 14.61 -21.87
N ASP A 478 -41.82 14.51 -22.61
CA ASP A 478 -40.96 15.58 -23.16
C ASP A 478 -41.18 17.02 -22.64
N VAL A 479 -40.27 17.47 -21.78
CA VAL A 479 -39.80 18.86 -21.67
C VAL A 479 -38.33 18.82 -21.24
N ARG A 480 -37.42 19.29 -22.11
CA ARG A 480 -36.02 19.62 -21.74
C ARG A 480 -35.99 20.94 -20.95
N PRO A 481 -35.12 21.02 -19.93
CA PRO A 481 -34.28 22.20 -19.81
C PRO A 481 -32.80 21.86 -19.64
N ASP A 482 -31.99 22.80 -20.13
CA ASP A 482 -30.54 22.92 -20.07
C ASP A 482 -29.99 22.76 -18.63
N SER A 483 -28.90 22.02 -18.48
CA SER A 483 -28.05 22.08 -17.27
C SER A 483 -26.59 21.96 -17.68
N ARG A 484 -26.00 23.11 -18.00
CA ARG A 484 -24.61 23.41 -17.66
C ARG A 484 -24.57 23.81 -16.18
N ASP A 485 -23.40 23.66 -15.57
CA ASP A 485 -23.05 23.95 -14.16
C ASP A 485 -23.37 22.72 -13.25
N ASP A 486 -22.44 22.06 -12.55
CA ASP A 486 -21.26 22.53 -11.84
C ASP A 486 -20.06 21.57 -11.96
N LEU A 487 -19.00 22.03 -12.64
CA LEU A 487 -17.63 21.58 -12.45
C LEU A 487 -16.86 22.87 -12.21
N ASP A 488 -16.61 23.22 -10.95
CA ASP A 488 -15.49 24.07 -10.49
C ASP A 488 -15.68 24.35 -8.99
N ASP A 489 -14.93 23.65 -8.16
CA ASP A 489 -14.48 24.13 -6.86
C ASP A 489 -13.29 23.25 -6.45
N ASP A 490 -12.10 23.68 -6.87
CA ASP A 490 -10.78 23.41 -6.27
C ASP A 490 -9.73 24.04 -7.19
N ALA A 491 -9.81 25.37 -7.34
CA ALA A 491 -8.71 26.18 -7.85
C ALA A 491 -7.85 26.59 -6.63
N ASP A 492 -6.89 25.73 -6.28
CA ASP A 492 -5.76 26.16 -5.46
C ASP A 492 -4.68 26.66 -6.40
N ASP A 493 -4.49 27.98 -6.31
CA ASP A 493 -3.45 28.80 -6.93
C ASP A 493 -2.06 28.35 -6.46
N ASP A 494 -1.19 27.96 -7.39
CA ASP A 494 0.22 27.68 -7.15
C ASP A 494 0.98 29.02 -7.02
N SER A 495 0.86 29.69 -5.88
CA SER A 495 1.71 30.84 -5.53
C SER A 495 2.11 30.83 -4.05
N ASP A 496 3.04 29.96 -3.69
CA ASP A 496 3.85 30.10 -2.46
C ASP A 496 5.11 30.91 -2.82
N ASP A 497 5.05 32.23 -2.61
CA ASP A 497 6.22 33.10 -2.48
C ASP A 497 6.52 33.26 -0.98
N ASP A 498 7.56 32.56 -0.51
CA ASP A 498 8.16 32.75 0.80
C ASP A 498 8.96 34.07 0.80
N MET A 499 8.48 35.10 1.52
CA MET A 499 9.30 36.27 1.84
C MET A 499 10.05 36.07 3.16
N ASP A 500 11.37 36.10 3.03
CA ASP A 500 12.40 36.16 4.08
C ASP A 500 12.14 37.27 5.11
N ASP A 501 12.41 36.97 6.39
CA ASP A 501 12.64 38.01 7.40
C ASP A 501 13.82 37.63 8.30
N ASN A 502 14.91 38.39 8.19
CA ASN A 502 16.04 38.34 9.13
C ASN A 502 16.66 39.75 9.35
N ALA A 503 16.05 40.51 10.28
CA ALA A 503 16.65 41.40 11.31
C ALA A 503 17.61 42.58 10.93
N PRO A 504 18.04 43.51 11.83
CA PRO A 504 17.49 44.04 13.10
C PRO A 504 17.58 45.60 13.29
N ASN A 505 16.95 46.09 14.38
CA ASN A 505 17.36 47.21 15.28
C ASN A 505 16.97 48.70 15.03
N LYS A 506 16.31 49.26 16.08
CA LYS A 506 16.47 50.59 16.73
C LYS A 506 15.50 51.78 16.39
N PRO A 507 15.35 52.83 17.26
CA PRO A 507 14.12 53.06 18.06
C PRO A 507 13.57 54.53 18.05
N ARG A 508 12.55 54.80 18.91
CA ARG A 508 12.05 56.12 19.44
C ARG A 508 11.19 56.95 18.45
N LYS A 509 10.17 57.75 18.83
CA LYS A 509 9.88 58.54 20.04
C LYS A 509 8.44 59.14 19.99
N ASP A 510 7.87 59.34 21.18
CA ASP A 510 7.01 60.43 21.71
C ASP A 510 5.62 60.84 21.13
N ALA A 511 4.73 61.07 22.11
CA ALA A 511 3.31 61.50 22.18
C ALA A 511 3.06 62.98 21.70
N PRO A 512 1.92 63.70 21.96
CA PRO A 512 0.78 63.46 22.89
C PRO A 512 -0.64 63.97 22.49
N GLY A 513 -1.66 63.68 23.32
CA GLY A 513 -2.74 64.64 23.60
C GLY A 513 -4.20 64.15 23.86
N THR A 514 -4.55 63.97 25.15
CA THR A 514 -5.77 64.49 25.89
C THR A 514 -7.21 64.10 25.46
N SER A 515 -8.23 63.85 26.32
CA SER A 515 -8.44 63.94 27.78
C SER A 515 -9.77 63.29 28.28
N ARG A 516 -9.77 62.84 29.55
CA ARG A 516 -10.78 62.96 30.65
C ARG A 516 -12.09 62.14 30.73
N GLY A 517 -12.27 61.50 31.91
CA GLY A 517 -13.56 61.34 32.64
C GLY A 517 -13.73 60.08 33.52
N LYS A 518 -13.09 59.99 34.70
CA LYS A 518 -13.67 59.99 36.09
C LYS A 518 -14.50 58.75 36.55
N SER A 519 -13.95 58.01 37.51
CA SER A 519 -14.59 57.04 38.44
C SER A 519 -15.32 57.72 39.61
N PRO A 520 -16.07 56.98 40.48
CA PRO A 520 -15.44 56.33 41.67
C PRO A 520 -16.09 55.00 42.16
N ALA A 521 -15.31 54.24 42.96
CA ALA A 521 -15.71 53.10 43.81
C ALA A 521 -16.15 53.60 45.22
N PRO A 522 -16.55 52.76 46.23
CA PRO A 522 -15.64 51.81 46.90
C PRO A 522 -16.25 50.50 47.48
N THR A 523 -15.31 49.67 47.93
CA THR A 523 -15.26 48.38 48.69
C THR A 523 -16.07 48.35 50.01
N PRO A 524 -16.25 47.18 50.70
CA PRO A 524 -15.20 46.29 51.25
C PRO A 524 -15.02 44.94 50.55
#